data_AF-A0A662UB79-F1
#
_entry.id   AF-A0A662UB79-F1
#
_cell.length_a   1.000
_cell.length_b   1.000
_cell.length_c   1.000
_cell.angle_alpha   90.00
_cell.angle_beta   90.00
_cell.angle_gamma   90.00
#
_symmetry.space_group_name_H-M   'P 1'
#
loop_
_entity.id
_entity.type
_entity.pdbx_description
1 polymer ?
#
loop_
_entity_poly.entity_id
_entity_poly.type
_entity_poly.pdbx_seq_one_letter_code
_entity_poly.pdbx_strand_id
1 'polypeptide(L)'
;METGTLTTIAFSLLSALASSFLAAYLTYRYTELSWRKRRHFEDIKVNCLEKILSDIERFEDLFRLSEGQISTWVRNETQFSKPPSSAWCMLFSFGFGEPPTTHYRLLLHDLKNHFPELVEKLKKFEEVMKEVCPLYNRLLYEVTKLVYSKASAVYSNIPGKDILTEAVVMTLAGYGEWDYPNNARFLKERGLYASVSKIFEDVKRSHSKLVEDFINTRNRGLSLVKDTKKSVLEILHAHKLPGKCNLY
;
A
#
# COMPACT_ATOMS: atom_id res chain seq x y z
N MET A 1 65.44 49.95 3.22
CA MET A 1 64.04 49.99 2.74
C MET A 1 63.54 48.58 2.37
N GLU A 2 63.99 47.52 3.06
CA GLU A 2 63.75 46.11 2.68
C GLU A 2 62.86 45.35 3.68
N THR A 3 62.62 45.91 4.87
CA THR A 3 61.83 45.28 5.94
C THR A 3 60.32 45.28 5.66
N GLY A 4 59.83 46.21 4.82
CA GLY A 4 58.41 46.30 4.46
C GLY A 4 57.97 45.22 3.47
N THR A 5 58.85 44.75 2.59
CA THR A 5 58.54 43.75 1.56
C THR A 5 58.43 42.34 2.14
N LEU A 6 59.31 41.99 3.07
CA LEU A 6 59.30 40.68 3.75
C LEU A 6 58.09 40.49 4.66
N THR A 7 57.67 41.54 5.38
CA THR A 7 56.47 41.48 6.22
C THR A 7 55.20 41.35 5.38
N THR A 8 55.08 42.09 4.27
CA THR A 8 53.94 41.94 3.35
C THR A 8 53.86 40.53 2.76
N ILE A 9 54.98 39.95 2.31
CA ILE A 9 55.01 38.57 1.78
C ILE A 9 54.60 37.57 2.86
N ALA A 10 55.10 37.70 4.09
CA ALA A 10 54.73 36.83 5.20
C ALA A 10 53.24 36.92 5.55
N PHE A 11 52.67 38.13 5.59
CA PHE A 11 51.23 38.33 5.80
C PHE A 11 50.39 37.71 4.67
N SER A 12 50.77 37.91 3.40
CA SER A 12 50.06 37.30 2.27
C SER A 12 50.09 35.77 2.31
N LEU A 13 51.22 35.16 2.67
CA LEU A 13 51.34 33.71 2.82
C LEU A 13 50.50 33.18 3.99
N LEU A 14 50.51 33.88 5.14
CA LEU A 14 49.68 33.51 6.29
C LEU A 14 48.19 33.65 5.99
N SER A 15 47.77 34.72 5.31
CA SER A 15 46.39 34.89 4.87
C SER A 15 45.97 33.79 3.89
N ALA A 16 46.80 33.46 2.91
CA ALA A 16 46.53 32.38 1.96
C ALA A 16 46.41 31.01 2.64
N LEU A 17 47.27 30.72 3.61
CA LEU A 17 47.22 29.50 4.42
C LEU A 17 45.95 29.45 5.28
N ALA A 18 45.62 30.54 5.97
CA ALA A 18 44.42 30.62 6.79
C ALA A 18 43.14 30.46 5.96
N SER A 19 43.06 31.12 4.79
CA SER A 19 41.94 30.97 3.86
C SER A 19 41.83 29.56 3.29
N SER A 20 42.95 28.94 2.93
CA SER A 20 42.97 27.56 2.41
C SER A 20 42.54 26.55 3.47
N PHE A 21 43.03 26.72 4.71
CA PHE A 21 42.61 25.89 5.84
C PHE A 21 41.12 26.05 6.15
N LEU A 22 40.62 27.29 6.19
CA LEU A 22 39.21 27.54 6.43
C LEU A 22 38.33 26.94 5.32
N ALA A 23 38.74 27.08 4.05
CA ALA A 23 38.04 26.48 2.91
C ALA A 23 38.02 24.95 3.00
N ALA A 24 39.16 24.32 3.32
CA ALA A 24 39.24 22.87 3.53
C ALA A 24 38.37 22.40 4.69
N TYR A 25 38.39 23.11 5.83
CA TYR A 25 37.58 22.79 7.00
C TYR A 25 36.07 22.92 6.72
N LEU A 26 35.64 24.02 6.09
CA LEU A 26 34.23 24.22 5.71
C LEU A 26 33.77 23.18 4.69
N THR A 27 34.61 22.83 3.73
CA THR A 27 34.32 21.78 2.73
C THR A 27 34.17 20.41 3.41
N TYR A 28 35.07 20.08 4.34
CA TYR A 28 34.99 18.85 5.13
C TYR A 28 33.69 18.82 5.96
N ARG A 29 33.36 19.89 6.68
CA ARG A 29 32.13 19.95 7.50
C ARG A 29 30.87 19.86 6.65
N TYR A 30 30.84 20.53 5.49
CA TYR A 30 29.70 20.48 4.58
C TYR A 30 29.52 19.09 3.97
N THR A 31 30.62 18.46 3.55
CA THR A 31 30.58 17.09 3.02
C THR A 31 30.14 16.09 4.09
N GLU A 32 30.68 16.18 5.31
CA GLU A 32 30.27 15.33 6.44
C GLU A 32 28.77 15.46 6.75
N LEU A 33 28.24 16.68 6.85
CA LEU A 33 26.81 16.92 7.07
C LEU A 33 25.95 16.36 5.93
N SER A 34 26.38 16.55 4.69
CA SER A 34 25.70 15.99 3.52
C SER A 34 25.66 14.46 3.56
N TRP A 35 26.78 13.83 3.90
CA TRP A 35 26.89 12.38 4.07
C TRP A 35 25.99 11.85 5.17
N ARG A 36 25.99 12.49 6.36
CA ARG A 36 25.11 12.08 7.47
C ARG A 36 23.63 12.23 7.09
N LYS A 37 23.25 13.33 6.43
CA LYS A 37 21.87 13.55 5.95
C LYS A 37 21.45 12.50 4.92
N ARG A 38 22.34 12.11 3.99
CA ARG A 38 22.08 11.02 3.04
C ARG A 38 21.90 9.69 3.78
N ARG A 39 22.81 9.36 4.69
CA ARG A 39 22.75 8.10 5.46
C ARG A 39 21.45 7.99 6.27
N HIS A 40 21.07 9.08 6.93
CA HIS A 40 19.81 9.15 7.66
C HIS A 40 18.58 9.03 6.75
N PHE A 41 18.62 9.62 5.56
CA PHE A 41 17.51 9.45 4.61
C PHE A 41 17.38 8.00 4.15
N GLU A 42 18.49 7.35 3.82
CA GLU A 42 18.47 5.93 3.45
C GLU A 42 17.97 5.06 4.61
N ASP A 43 18.28 5.42 5.85
CA ASP A 43 17.72 4.75 7.04
C ASP A 43 16.20 4.94 7.14
N ILE A 44 15.67 6.16 6.92
CA ILE A 44 14.22 6.42 6.82
C ILE A 44 13.60 5.58 5.70
N LYS A 45 14.25 5.47 4.54
CA LYS A 45 13.71 4.70 3.42
C LYS A 45 13.58 3.22 3.76
N VAL A 46 14.70 2.59 4.09
CA VAL A 46 14.78 1.13 4.29
C VAL A 46 14.06 0.70 5.56
N ASN A 47 14.27 1.42 6.66
CA ASN A 47 13.79 0.95 7.96
C ASN A 47 12.42 1.49 8.36
N CYS A 48 11.85 2.43 7.59
CA CYS A 48 10.53 3.02 7.85
C CYS A 48 9.61 3.01 6.61
N LEU A 49 9.96 3.69 5.52
CA LEU A 49 9.07 3.83 4.36
C LEU A 49 8.80 2.50 3.63
N GLU A 50 9.80 1.62 3.50
CA GLU A 50 9.59 0.28 2.92
C GLU A 50 8.64 -0.58 3.76
N LYS A 51 8.68 -0.44 5.09
CA LYS A 51 7.72 -1.12 5.98
C LYS A 51 6.31 -0.58 5.81
N ILE A 52 6.18 0.75 5.78
CA ILE A 52 4.90 1.42 5.49
C ILE A 52 4.35 0.96 4.14
N LEU A 53 5.21 0.86 3.12
CA LEU A 53 4.84 0.37 1.79
C LEU A 53 4.32 -1.08 1.87
N SER A 54 5.05 -1.97 2.52
CA SER A 54 4.64 -3.37 2.71
C SER A 54 3.31 -3.48 3.45
N ASP A 55 3.07 -2.63 4.45
CA ASP A 55 1.80 -2.59 5.17
C ASP A 55 0.65 -2.12 4.26
N ILE A 56 0.86 -1.10 3.41
CA ILE A 56 -0.12 -0.63 2.43
C ILE A 56 -0.43 -1.72 1.40
N GLU A 57 0.57 -2.45 0.92
CA GLU A 57 0.42 -3.54 -0.06
C GLU A 57 -0.41 -4.70 0.50
N ARG A 58 -0.32 -4.97 1.81
CA ARG A 58 -1.19 -5.94 2.47
C ARG A 58 -2.69 -5.58 2.36
N PHE A 59 -3.03 -4.30 2.32
CA PHE A 59 -4.42 -3.88 2.05
C PHE A 59 -4.79 -4.07 0.58
N GLU A 60 -3.85 -3.88 -0.35
CA GLU A 60 -4.07 -4.16 -1.77
C GLU A 60 -4.52 -5.61 -1.99
N ASP A 61 -3.80 -6.54 -1.35
CA ASP A 61 -4.09 -7.97 -1.41
C ASP A 61 -5.47 -8.33 -0.82
N LEU A 62 -5.94 -7.59 0.19
CA LEU A 62 -7.28 -7.79 0.76
C LEU A 62 -8.40 -7.52 -0.26
N PHE A 63 -8.26 -6.45 -1.07
CA PHE A 63 -9.29 -6.04 -2.05
C PHE A 63 -9.12 -6.69 -3.42
N ARG A 64 -7.96 -7.29 -3.69
CA ARG A 64 -7.70 -8.05 -4.92
C ARG A 64 -8.37 -9.42 -4.82
N LEU A 65 -8.96 -9.85 -5.93
CA LEU A 65 -9.51 -11.19 -6.07
C LEU A 65 -8.55 -11.96 -6.97
N SER A 66 -8.24 -13.19 -6.58
CA SER A 66 -7.40 -14.09 -7.36
C SER A 66 -8.17 -15.36 -7.69
N GLU A 67 -7.86 -15.94 -8.84
CA GLU A 67 -8.44 -17.22 -9.26
C GLU A 67 -8.15 -18.32 -8.21
N GLY A 68 -9.20 -19.04 -7.81
CA GLY A 68 -9.13 -20.10 -6.81
C GLY A 68 -9.50 -19.64 -5.39
N GLN A 69 -9.47 -18.33 -5.10
CA GLN A 69 -9.72 -17.81 -3.75
C GLN A 69 -11.18 -18.03 -3.34
N ILE A 70 -12.13 -17.64 -4.18
CA ILE A 70 -13.56 -17.74 -3.85
C ILE A 70 -14.01 -19.19 -3.93
N SER A 71 -13.59 -19.92 -4.96
CA SER A 71 -13.98 -21.32 -5.11
C SER A 71 -13.47 -22.17 -3.95
N THR A 72 -12.22 -21.97 -3.49
CA THR A 72 -11.69 -22.64 -2.30
C THR A 72 -12.48 -22.28 -1.05
N TRP A 73 -12.75 -21.00 -0.85
CA TRP A 73 -13.51 -20.52 0.30
C TRP A 73 -14.91 -21.12 0.36
N VAL A 74 -15.63 -21.12 -0.76
CA VAL A 74 -17.00 -21.63 -0.88
C VAL A 74 -17.08 -23.16 -0.77
N ARG A 75 -16.07 -23.90 -1.27
CA ARG A 75 -15.98 -25.35 -1.08
C ARG A 75 -15.84 -25.74 0.39
N ASN A 76 -15.20 -24.88 1.19
CA ASN A 76 -14.98 -25.16 2.60
C ASN A 76 -16.16 -24.62 3.43
N GLU A 77 -17.16 -25.47 3.68
CA GLU A 77 -18.37 -25.10 4.43
C GLU A 77 -18.09 -24.43 5.78
N THR A 78 -17.03 -24.84 6.47
CA THR A 78 -16.65 -24.24 7.76
C THR A 78 -16.24 -22.78 7.59
N GLN A 79 -15.48 -22.47 6.52
CA GLN A 79 -15.04 -21.11 6.22
C GLN A 79 -16.14 -20.28 5.59
N PHE A 80 -17.00 -20.88 4.76
CA PHE A 80 -18.11 -20.18 4.11
C PHE A 80 -19.28 -19.86 5.05
N SER A 81 -19.30 -20.43 6.26
CA SER A 81 -20.33 -20.11 7.26
C SER A 81 -20.25 -18.67 7.79
N LYS A 82 -19.13 -17.96 7.56
CA LYS A 82 -18.87 -16.62 8.09
C LYS A 82 -18.14 -15.75 7.05
N PRO A 83 -18.26 -14.42 7.14
CA PRO A 83 -17.44 -13.51 6.33
C PRO A 83 -15.94 -13.76 6.53
N PRO A 84 -15.10 -13.49 5.52
CA PRO A 84 -13.65 -13.50 5.70
C PRO A 84 -13.27 -12.50 6.81
N SER A 85 -12.28 -12.86 7.62
CA SER A 85 -11.87 -12.01 8.75
C SER A 85 -10.74 -11.06 8.34
N SER A 86 -10.97 -9.77 8.54
CA SER A 86 -9.94 -8.73 8.52
C SER A 86 -9.74 -8.15 9.93
N ALA A 87 -9.81 -8.98 10.97
CA ALA A 87 -9.65 -8.52 12.36
C ALA A 87 -8.33 -7.75 12.58
N TRP A 88 -7.28 -8.12 11.84
CA TRP A 88 -6.00 -7.41 11.82
C TRP A 88 -6.15 -5.95 11.38
N CYS A 89 -7.05 -5.63 10.46
CA CYS A 89 -7.26 -4.27 9.95
C CYS A 89 -7.86 -3.35 11.02
N MET A 90 -8.73 -3.88 11.90
CA MET A 90 -9.29 -3.10 13.02
C MET A 90 -8.24 -2.69 14.05
N LEU A 91 -7.22 -3.52 14.24
CA LEU A 91 -6.12 -3.29 15.19
C LEU A 91 -4.89 -2.66 14.53
N PHE A 92 -4.92 -2.47 13.21
CA PHE A 92 -3.78 -1.96 12.47
C PHE A 92 -3.46 -0.53 12.91
N SER A 93 -2.17 -0.25 13.10
CA SER A 93 -1.69 1.11 13.24
C SER A 93 -0.27 1.25 12.72
N PHE A 94 0.01 2.38 12.08
CA PHE A 94 1.38 2.74 11.72
C PHE A 94 2.21 3.12 12.96
N GLY A 95 1.58 3.46 14.10
CA GLY A 95 2.27 3.80 15.35
C GLY A 95 2.62 5.28 15.54
N PHE A 96 2.02 6.20 14.77
CA PHE A 96 2.29 7.65 14.88
C PHE A 96 1.91 8.29 16.22
N GLY A 97 1.06 7.63 17.02
CA GLY A 97 0.65 8.08 18.35
C GLY A 97 1.52 7.54 19.49
N GLU A 98 2.51 6.70 19.19
CA GLU A 98 3.30 5.99 20.19
C GLU A 98 4.61 6.72 20.51
N PRO A 99 5.13 6.61 21.75
CA PRO A 99 6.41 7.22 22.10
C PRO A 99 7.58 6.55 21.34
N PRO A 100 8.63 7.31 20.95
CA PRO A 100 9.73 6.82 20.13
C PRO A 100 10.72 5.98 20.92
N THR A 101 10.30 4.78 21.33
CA THR A 101 11.09 3.84 22.15
C THR A 101 11.83 2.80 21.32
N THR A 102 11.59 2.73 20.01
CA THR A 102 12.22 1.79 19.08
C THR A 102 12.83 2.54 17.89
N HIS A 103 13.80 1.93 17.21
CA HIS A 103 14.42 2.51 16.00
C HIS A 103 13.37 2.91 14.95
N TYR A 104 12.40 2.02 14.70
CA TYR A 104 11.29 2.32 13.78
C TYR A 104 10.47 3.54 14.22
N ARG A 105 10.12 3.65 15.51
CA ARG A 105 9.32 4.79 16.00
C ARG A 105 10.10 6.10 16.02
N LEU A 106 11.42 6.06 16.22
CA LEU A 106 12.27 7.23 16.02
C LEU A 106 12.18 7.70 14.56
N LEU A 107 12.31 6.79 13.60
CA LEU A 107 12.19 7.11 12.18
C LEU A 107 10.78 7.59 11.77
N LEU A 108 9.71 7.12 12.43
CA LEU A 108 8.36 7.68 12.24
C LEU A 108 8.27 9.14 12.71
N HIS A 109 8.94 9.46 13.81
CA HIS A 109 9.02 10.83 14.28
C HIS A 109 9.81 11.72 13.31
N ASP A 110 10.91 11.21 12.75
CA ASP A 110 11.65 11.92 11.70
C ASP A 110 10.83 12.09 10.43
N LEU A 111 10.01 11.11 10.08
CA LEU A 111 9.05 11.22 8.97
C LEU A 111 8.06 12.36 9.18
N LYS A 112 7.58 12.56 10.42
CA LYS A 112 6.69 13.68 10.76
C LYS A 112 7.36 15.04 10.56
N ASN A 113 8.66 15.13 10.83
CA ASN A 113 9.43 16.37 10.64
C ASN A 113 9.71 16.65 9.16
N HIS A 114 10.06 15.61 8.40
CA HIS A 114 10.51 15.75 7.02
C HIS A 114 9.37 15.70 5.99
N PHE A 115 8.30 14.96 6.28
CA PHE A 115 7.17 14.70 5.38
C PHE A 115 5.83 14.75 6.12
N PRO A 116 5.45 15.90 6.73
CA PRO A 116 4.23 16.01 7.53
C PRO A 116 2.97 15.68 6.73
N GLU A 117 2.91 16.05 5.44
CA GLU A 117 1.79 15.75 4.56
C GLU A 117 1.60 14.24 4.35
N LEU A 118 2.69 13.47 4.23
CA LEU A 118 2.62 12.01 4.16
C LEU A 118 2.06 11.43 5.46
N VAL A 119 2.52 11.92 6.61
CA VAL A 119 2.07 11.42 7.92
C VAL A 119 0.57 11.65 8.10
N GLU A 120 0.05 12.82 7.76
CA GLU A 120 -1.39 13.09 7.82
C GLU A 120 -2.18 12.19 6.84
N LYS A 121 -1.63 11.96 5.64
CA LYS A 121 -2.21 11.00 4.68
C LYS A 121 -2.28 9.58 5.23
N LEU A 122 -1.21 9.11 5.88
CA LEU A 122 -1.13 7.76 6.45
C LEU A 122 -2.08 7.58 7.66
N LYS A 123 -2.25 8.61 8.49
CA LYS A 123 -3.27 8.57 9.57
C LYS A 123 -4.68 8.46 9.00
N LYS A 124 -5.01 9.29 8.01
CA LYS A 124 -6.31 9.22 7.32
C LYS A 124 -6.52 7.87 6.63
N PHE A 125 -5.46 7.32 6.03
CA PHE A 125 -5.47 5.98 5.47
C PHE A 125 -5.85 4.93 6.51
N GLU A 126 -5.17 4.93 7.66
CA GLU A 126 -5.44 4.01 8.78
C GLU A 126 -6.89 4.10 9.26
N GLU A 127 -7.40 5.31 9.50
CA GLU A 127 -8.77 5.56 9.95
C GLU A 127 -9.80 5.02 8.95
N VAL A 128 -9.63 5.33 7.66
CA VAL A 128 -10.56 4.89 6.62
C VAL A 128 -10.50 3.38 6.42
N MET A 129 -9.32 2.76 6.47
CA MET A 129 -9.21 1.32 6.28
C MET A 129 -9.89 0.53 7.39
N LYS A 130 -9.84 1.00 8.64
CA LYS A 130 -10.57 0.39 9.77
C LYS A 130 -12.08 0.29 9.53
N GLU A 131 -12.66 1.21 8.74
CA GLU A 131 -14.07 1.18 8.31
C GLU A 131 -14.26 0.31 7.05
N VAL A 132 -13.41 0.50 6.04
CA VAL A 132 -13.61 -0.08 4.70
C VAL A 132 -13.33 -1.59 4.67
N CYS A 133 -12.30 -2.09 5.37
CA CYS A 133 -11.99 -3.52 5.40
C CYS A 133 -13.17 -4.40 5.88
N PRO A 134 -13.74 -4.18 7.09
CA PRO A 134 -14.82 -5.03 7.57
C PRO A 134 -16.09 -4.90 6.71
N LEU A 135 -16.37 -3.70 6.19
CA LEU A 135 -17.50 -3.49 5.28
C LEU A 135 -17.31 -4.30 3.99
N TYR A 136 -16.13 -4.24 3.39
CA TYR A 136 -15.80 -5.02 2.19
C TYR A 136 -15.96 -6.52 2.42
N ASN A 137 -15.43 -7.06 3.52
CA ASN A 137 -15.53 -8.48 3.83
C ASN A 137 -16.99 -8.94 3.99
N ARG A 138 -17.82 -8.12 4.64
CA ARG A 138 -19.25 -8.39 4.76
C ARG A 138 -19.93 -8.39 3.39
N LEU A 139 -19.67 -7.37 2.56
CA LEU A 139 -20.28 -7.25 1.23
C LEU A 139 -19.84 -8.38 0.28
N LEU A 140 -18.54 -8.73 0.29
CA LEU A 140 -18.01 -9.87 -0.45
C LEU A 140 -18.72 -11.17 -0.05
N TYR A 141 -18.96 -11.37 1.24
CA TYR A 141 -19.71 -12.52 1.74
C TYR A 141 -21.16 -12.56 1.27
N GLU A 142 -21.90 -11.46 1.43
CA GLU A 142 -23.31 -11.39 1.02
C GLU A 142 -23.46 -11.61 -0.50
N VAL A 143 -22.60 -10.98 -1.31
CA VAL A 143 -22.57 -11.17 -2.76
C VAL A 143 -22.23 -12.61 -3.12
N THR A 144 -21.18 -13.19 -2.50
CA THR A 144 -20.78 -14.57 -2.78
C THR A 144 -21.88 -15.56 -2.41
N LYS A 145 -22.56 -15.37 -1.27
CA LYS A 145 -23.68 -16.20 -0.84
C LYS A 145 -24.87 -16.13 -1.80
N LEU A 146 -25.23 -14.93 -2.24
CA LEU A 146 -26.28 -14.73 -3.23
C LEU A 146 -25.96 -15.44 -4.55
N VAL A 147 -24.74 -15.20 -5.06
CA VAL A 147 -24.27 -15.80 -6.31
C VAL A 147 -24.22 -17.33 -6.19
N TYR A 148 -23.74 -17.86 -5.06
CA TYR A 148 -23.67 -19.30 -4.82
C TYR A 148 -25.05 -19.98 -4.85
N SER A 149 -26.07 -19.32 -4.28
CA SER A 149 -27.46 -19.79 -4.37
C SER A 149 -27.95 -19.83 -5.82
N LYS A 150 -27.68 -18.79 -6.60
CA LYS A 150 -28.03 -18.73 -8.04
C LYS A 150 -27.27 -19.77 -8.87
N ALA A 151 -25.98 -19.96 -8.60
CA ALA A 151 -25.16 -20.97 -9.24
C ALA A 151 -25.68 -22.39 -8.92
N SER A 152 -26.11 -22.64 -7.68
CA SER A 152 -26.70 -23.92 -7.26
C SER A 152 -27.95 -24.29 -8.06
N ALA A 153 -28.76 -23.31 -8.46
CA ALA A 153 -29.94 -23.52 -9.29
C ALA A 153 -29.60 -23.86 -10.76
N VAL A 154 -28.40 -23.53 -11.22
CA VAL A 154 -27.91 -23.84 -12.57
C VAL A 154 -27.15 -25.17 -12.59
N TYR A 155 -26.28 -25.37 -11.61
CA TYR A 155 -25.40 -26.54 -11.53
C TYR A 155 -25.14 -26.90 -10.07
N SER A 156 -25.50 -28.12 -9.68
CA SER A 156 -25.42 -28.57 -8.29
C SER A 156 -24.06 -29.19 -7.92
N ASN A 157 -23.33 -29.72 -8.90
CA ASN A 157 -22.09 -30.48 -8.65
C ASN A 157 -20.88 -29.58 -8.35
N ILE A 158 -19.98 -30.09 -7.52
CA ILE A 158 -18.64 -29.56 -7.26
C ILE A 158 -17.62 -30.56 -7.86
N PRO A 159 -16.60 -30.11 -8.63
CA PRO A 159 -16.37 -28.73 -9.04
C PRO A 159 -17.39 -28.31 -10.11
N GLY A 160 -17.80 -27.04 -10.06
CA GLY A 160 -18.65 -26.41 -11.06
C GLY A 160 -19.45 -25.26 -10.47
N LYS A 161 -20.24 -25.53 -9.43
CA LYS A 161 -21.00 -24.51 -8.70
C LYS A 161 -20.11 -23.42 -8.12
N ASP A 162 -19.02 -23.83 -7.48
CA ASP A 162 -18.01 -23.00 -6.83
C ASP A 162 -17.19 -22.19 -7.84
N ILE A 163 -16.81 -22.79 -8.97
CA ILE A 163 -16.11 -22.12 -10.08
C ILE A 163 -17.02 -21.09 -10.75
N LEU A 164 -18.29 -21.46 -10.99
CA LEU A 164 -19.31 -20.56 -11.52
C LEU A 164 -19.54 -19.37 -10.57
N THR A 165 -19.56 -19.63 -9.27
CA THR A 165 -19.69 -18.58 -8.24
C THR A 165 -18.52 -17.62 -8.30
N GLU A 166 -17.29 -18.12 -8.30
CA GLU A 166 -16.07 -17.32 -8.40
C GLU A 166 -16.06 -16.46 -9.68
N ALA A 167 -16.32 -17.05 -10.84
CA ALA A 167 -16.33 -16.33 -12.11
C ALA A 167 -17.34 -15.17 -12.11
N VAL A 168 -18.54 -15.38 -11.55
CA VAL A 168 -19.56 -14.32 -11.46
C VAL A 168 -19.13 -13.23 -10.48
N VAL A 169 -18.61 -13.56 -9.30
CA VAL A 169 -18.16 -12.55 -8.32
C VAL A 169 -16.97 -11.74 -8.86
N MET A 170 -16.02 -12.39 -9.53
CA MET A 170 -14.92 -11.71 -10.21
C MET A 170 -15.44 -10.79 -11.33
N THR A 171 -16.40 -11.25 -12.13
CA THR A 171 -17.03 -10.40 -13.16
C THR A 171 -17.76 -9.19 -12.55
N LEU A 172 -18.47 -9.37 -11.42
CA LEU A 172 -19.08 -8.26 -10.67
C LEU A 172 -18.03 -7.25 -10.17
N ALA A 173 -16.85 -7.72 -9.78
CA ALA A 173 -15.74 -6.87 -9.37
C ALA A 173 -14.96 -6.23 -10.55
N GLY A 174 -15.38 -6.46 -11.79
CA GLY A 174 -14.80 -5.87 -13.00
C GLY A 174 -13.64 -6.65 -13.61
N TYR A 175 -13.41 -7.90 -13.18
CA TYR A 175 -12.41 -8.79 -13.79
C TYR A 175 -12.97 -9.46 -15.06
N GLY A 176 -12.11 -9.67 -16.04
CA GLY A 176 -12.41 -10.36 -17.29
C GLY A 176 -11.88 -11.79 -17.31
N GLU A 177 -12.16 -12.50 -18.40
CA GLU A 177 -11.75 -13.90 -18.59
C GLU A 177 -10.23 -14.13 -18.37
N TRP A 178 -9.41 -13.15 -18.76
CA TRP A 178 -7.95 -13.19 -18.62
C TRP A 178 -7.48 -13.24 -17.16
N ASP A 179 -8.31 -12.81 -16.22
CA ASP A 179 -8.00 -12.79 -14.80
C ASP A 179 -8.31 -14.14 -14.10
N TYR A 180 -9.08 -15.02 -14.75
CA TYR A 180 -9.43 -16.36 -14.28
C TYR A 180 -9.44 -17.40 -15.42
N PRO A 181 -8.32 -17.57 -16.13
CA PRO A 181 -8.28 -18.34 -17.37
C PRO A 181 -8.58 -19.83 -17.18
N ASN A 182 -8.27 -20.41 -16.02
CA ASN A 182 -8.51 -21.83 -15.77
C ASN A 182 -10.00 -22.11 -15.51
N ASN A 183 -10.64 -21.27 -14.70
CA ASN A 183 -12.07 -21.28 -14.41
C ASN A 183 -12.87 -21.03 -15.69
N ALA A 184 -12.46 -20.06 -16.51
CA ALA A 184 -13.11 -19.78 -17.78
C ALA A 184 -13.06 -20.99 -18.73
N ARG A 185 -11.89 -21.60 -18.90
CA ARG A 185 -11.72 -22.83 -19.71
C ARG A 185 -12.62 -23.95 -19.18
N PHE A 186 -12.59 -24.21 -17.87
CA PHE A 186 -13.42 -25.23 -17.24
C PHE A 186 -14.92 -25.01 -17.51
N LEU A 187 -15.40 -23.77 -17.39
CA LEU A 187 -16.80 -23.43 -17.64
C LEU A 187 -17.18 -23.58 -19.11
N LYS A 188 -16.27 -23.27 -20.05
CA LYS A 188 -16.50 -23.46 -21.49
C LYS A 188 -16.60 -24.94 -21.85
N GLU A 189 -15.68 -25.76 -21.35
CA GLU A 189 -15.66 -27.22 -21.58
C GLU A 189 -16.95 -27.91 -21.09
N ARG A 190 -17.61 -27.35 -20.08
CA ARG A 190 -18.88 -27.86 -19.54
C ARG A 190 -20.14 -27.15 -20.05
N GLY A 191 -20.00 -26.21 -20.99
CA GLY A 191 -21.14 -25.43 -21.51
C GLY A 191 -21.79 -24.51 -20.48
N LEU A 192 -21.11 -24.19 -19.38
CA LEU A 192 -21.60 -23.36 -18.28
C LEU A 192 -21.22 -21.88 -18.41
N TYR A 193 -20.33 -21.53 -19.35
CA TYR A 193 -19.83 -20.16 -19.48
C TYR A 193 -20.94 -19.12 -19.74
N ALA A 194 -21.94 -19.47 -20.54
CA ALA A 194 -23.11 -18.60 -20.78
C ALA A 194 -23.91 -18.31 -19.51
N SER A 195 -23.84 -19.19 -18.50
CA SER A 195 -24.49 -18.97 -17.20
C SER A 195 -23.82 -17.87 -16.38
N VAL A 196 -22.53 -17.56 -16.63
CA VAL A 196 -21.84 -16.44 -15.94
C VAL A 196 -22.56 -15.13 -16.24
N SER A 197 -22.75 -14.80 -17.51
CA SER A 197 -23.43 -13.56 -17.92
C SER A 197 -24.89 -13.54 -17.45
N LYS A 198 -25.59 -14.68 -17.51
CA LYS A 198 -26.98 -14.77 -17.05
C LYS A 198 -27.12 -14.48 -15.55
N ILE A 199 -26.27 -15.08 -14.72
CA ILE A 199 -26.30 -14.85 -13.26
C ILE A 199 -25.83 -13.43 -12.95
N PHE A 200 -24.78 -12.94 -13.60
CA PHE A 200 -24.29 -11.58 -13.45
C PHE A 200 -25.40 -10.54 -13.68
N GLU A 201 -26.10 -10.62 -14.81
CA GLU A 201 -27.19 -9.67 -15.14
C GLU A 201 -28.36 -9.80 -14.16
N ASP A 202 -28.73 -11.02 -13.77
CA ASP A 202 -29.80 -11.23 -12.79
C ASP A 202 -29.46 -10.62 -11.43
N VAL A 203 -28.24 -10.87 -10.92
CA VAL A 203 -27.77 -10.33 -9.64
C VAL A 203 -27.66 -8.81 -9.68
N LYS A 204 -27.08 -8.26 -10.76
CA LYS A 204 -26.95 -6.81 -10.95
C LYS A 204 -28.29 -6.10 -11.01
N ARG A 205 -29.30 -6.72 -11.64
CA ARG A 205 -30.66 -6.17 -11.74
C ARG A 205 -31.47 -6.34 -10.45
N SER A 206 -31.46 -7.53 -9.85
CA SER A 206 -32.30 -7.87 -8.70
C SER A 206 -31.74 -7.39 -7.36
N HIS A 207 -30.43 -7.19 -7.27
CA HIS A 207 -29.73 -6.80 -6.05
C HIS A 207 -28.76 -5.64 -6.33
N SER A 208 -29.20 -4.67 -7.14
CA SER A 208 -28.38 -3.55 -7.62
C SER A 208 -27.65 -2.81 -6.51
N LYS A 209 -28.34 -2.50 -5.40
CA LYS A 209 -27.74 -1.81 -4.25
C LYS A 209 -26.59 -2.60 -3.61
N LEU A 210 -26.76 -3.91 -3.40
CA LEU A 210 -25.73 -4.75 -2.80
C LEU A 210 -24.48 -4.82 -3.70
N VAL A 211 -24.69 -4.96 -5.01
CA VAL A 211 -23.61 -5.00 -6.00
C VAL A 211 -22.90 -3.65 -6.08
N GLU A 212 -23.65 -2.55 -6.08
CA GLU A 212 -23.12 -1.19 -6.08
C GLU A 212 -22.30 -0.91 -4.82
N ASP A 213 -22.83 -1.24 -3.64
CA ASP A 213 -22.12 -1.08 -2.36
C ASP A 213 -20.82 -1.89 -2.34
N PHE A 214 -20.84 -3.13 -2.85
CA PHE A 214 -19.65 -4.00 -2.98
C PHE A 214 -18.59 -3.37 -3.88
N ILE A 215 -18.96 -2.94 -5.08
CA ILE A 215 -18.06 -2.33 -6.06
C ILE A 215 -17.49 -1.02 -5.52
N ASN A 216 -18.35 -0.15 -4.97
CA ASN A 216 -17.95 1.15 -4.45
C ASN A 216 -17.01 1.02 -3.26
N THR A 217 -17.28 0.09 -2.34
CA THR A 217 -16.40 -0.16 -1.18
C THR A 217 -15.04 -0.67 -1.63
N ARG A 218 -15.00 -1.63 -2.57
CA ARG A 218 -13.75 -2.14 -3.14
C ARG A 218 -12.96 -1.03 -3.83
N ASN A 219 -13.61 -0.22 -4.67
CA ASN A 219 -12.97 0.85 -5.42
C ASN A 219 -12.46 1.97 -4.49
N ARG A 220 -13.20 2.30 -3.42
CA ARG A 220 -12.75 3.22 -2.37
C ARG A 220 -11.46 2.72 -1.72
N GLY A 221 -11.42 1.43 -1.35
CA GLY A 221 -10.23 0.79 -0.78
C GLY A 221 -9.03 0.82 -1.74
N LEU A 222 -9.19 0.30 -2.95
CA LEU A 222 -8.12 0.24 -3.95
C LEU A 222 -7.60 1.62 -4.37
N SER A 223 -8.50 2.60 -4.52
CA SER A 223 -8.11 3.98 -4.85
C SER A 223 -7.24 4.59 -3.75
N LEU A 224 -7.63 4.39 -2.49
CA LEU A 224 -6.89 4.90 -1.33
C LEU A 224 -5.53 4.20 -1.15
N VAL A 225 -5.45 2.89 -1.38
CA VAL A 225 -4.19 2.14 -1.46
C VAL A 225 -3.29 2.73 -2.53
N LYS A 226 -3.78 2.84 -3.77
CA LYS A 226 -3.00 3.33 -4.91
C LYS A 226 -2.46 4.74 -4.67
N ASP A 227 -3.32 5.64 -4.19
CA ASP A 227 -2.96 7.03 -3.91
C ASP A 227 -1.91 7.16 -2.79
N THR A 228 -2.05 6.37 -1.72
CA THR A 228 -1.09 6.38 -0.60
C THR A 228 0.23 5.74 -0.98
N LYS A 229 0.17 4.59 -1.67
CA LYS A 229 1.33 3.87 -2.23
C LYS A 229 2.16 4.80 -3.13
N LYS A 230 1.50 5.55 -4.01
CA LYS A 230 2.15 6.53 -4.89
C LYS A 230 2.97 7.55 -4.09
N SER A 231 2.40 8.17 -3.05
CA SER A 231 3.10 9.15 -2.22
C SER A 231 4.30 8.58 -1.48
N VAL A 232 4.21 7.33 -1.00
CA VAL A 232 5.34 6.63 -0.37
C VAL A 232 6.45 6.36 -1.39
N LEU A 233 6.11 5.86 -2.58
CA LEU A 233 7.07 5.59 -3.65
C LEU A 233 7.77 6.86 -4.16
N GLU A 234 7.05 7.98 -4.27
CA GLU A 234 7.64 9.28 -4.63
C GLU A 234 8.77 9.68 -3.68
N ILE A 235 8.60 9.43 -2.37
CA ILE A 235 9.61 9.73 -1.35
C ILE A 235 10.75 8.70 -1.37
N LEU A 236 10.44 7.41 -1.54
CA LEU A 236 11.47 6.36 -1.68
C LEU A 236 12.42 6.65 -2.87
N HIS A 237 11.87 7.15 -3.99
CA HIS A 237 12.66 7.53 -5.17
C HIS A 237 13.29 8.92 -5.07
N ALA A 238 12.99 9.71 -4.03
CA ALA A 238 13.63 11.00 -3.84
C ALA A 238 15.12 10.82 -3.49
N HIS A 239 15.96 11.73 -4.00
CA HIS A 239 17.42 11.65 -3.82
C HIS A 239 17.92 12.44 -2.61
N LYS A 240 17.07 13.31 -2.04
CA LYS A 240 17.44 14.22 -0.95
C LYS A 240 16.31 14.32 0.06
N LEU A 241 16.69 14.28 1.33
CA LEU A 241 15.77 14.55 2.43
C LEU A 241 15.43 16.05 2.46
N PRO A 242 14.15 16.45 2.40
CA PRO A 242 13.74 17.84 2.49
C PRO A 242 13.92 18.38 3.93
N GLY A 243 13.93 19.71 4.06
CA GLY A 243 14.00 20.37 5.37
C GLY A 243 15.36 20.31 6.08
N LYS A 244 15.39 20.90 7.28
CA LYS A 244 16.55 20.81 8.18
C LYS A 244 16.54 19.46 8.87
N CYS A 245 17.68 18.79 8.87
CA CYS A 245 17.87 17.54 9.59
C CYS A 245 18.62 17.89 10.87
N ASN A 246 17.92 17.83 12.01
CA ASN A 246 18.53 18.02 13.32
C ASN A 246 19.18 16.69 13.73
N LEU A 247 20.25 16.33 13.04
CA LEU A 247 21.10 15.22 13.43
C LEU A 247 21.82 15.67 14.70
N TYR A 248 21.38 15.17 15.84
CA TYR A 248 22.05 15.35 17.13
C TYR A 248 23.51 14.93 17.05
#